data_AF-A0A384K4A6-F1
#
_entry.id   AF-A0A384K4A6-F1
#
_cell.length_a   1.000
_cell.length_b   1.000
_cell.length_c   1.000
_cell.angle_alpha   90.00
_cell.angle_beta   90.00
_cell.angle_gamma   90.00
#
_symmetry.space_group_name_H-M   'P 1'
#
loop_
_entity.id
_entity.type
_entity.pdbx_description
1 polymer ?
#
loop_
_entity_poly.entity_id
_entity_poly.type
_entity_poly.pdbx_seq_one_letter_code
_entity_poly.pdbx_strand_id
1 'polypeptide(L)'
;MATGITVTNKSTTDISVSVTYDGTDFQKGGSEQWFTLKANGGSDTWNYRAGNQIARVARSQTSGTPVESYLAVPGQTINIY
;
A
#
# COMPACT_ATOMS: atom_id res chain seq x y z
N MET A 1 9.59 17.79 0.43
CA MET A 1 8.59 17.16 1.34
C MET A 1 8.11 15.90 0.63
N ALA A 2 8.30 14.71 1.21
CA ALA A 2 7.87 13.47 0.58
C ALA A 2 6.33 13.42 0.54
N THR A 3 5.75 13.26 -0.64
CA THR A 3 4.31 13.37 -0.89
C THR A 3 3.60 12.02 -1.06
N GLY A 4 4.27 10.91 -0.78
CA GLY A 4 3.75 9.56 -1.03
C GLY A 4 3.83 8.63 0.18
N ILE A 5 3.18 7.48 0.05
CA ILE A 5 3.23 6.40 1.03
C ILE A 5 4.26 5.40 0.54
N THR A 6 5.25 5.09 1.38
CA THR A 6 6.24 4.04 1.10
C THR A 6 5.85 2.78 1.87
N VAL A 7 5.80 1.63 1.20
CA VAL A 7 5.63 0.33 1.87
C VAL A 7 6.90 -0.50 1.65
N THR A 8 7.44 -1.06 2.72
CA THR A 8 8.63 -1.91 2.72
C THR A 8 8.29 -3.30 3.24
N ASN A 9 8.59 -4.33 2.47
CA ASN A 9 8.48 -5.72 2.87
C ASN A 9 9.77 -6.17 3.59
N LYS A 10 9.71 -6.32 4.90
CA LYS A 10 10.79 -6.87 5.75
C LYS A 10 10.62 -8.35 6.06
N SER A 11 9.56 -8.99 5.54
CA SER A 11 9.39 -10.44 5.67
C SER A 11 10.39 -11.20 4.78
N THR A 12 10.48 -12.51 5.02
CA THR A 12 11.35 -13.43 4.25
C THR A 12 10.69 -13.95 2.96
N THR A 13 9.44 -13.56 2.68
CA THR A 13 8.69 -13.98 1.49
C THR A 13 8.22 -12.79 0.67
N ASP A 14 8.04 -12.99 -0.63
CA ASP A 14 7.39 -11.97 -1.47
C ASP A 14 5.95 -11.76 -0.99
N ILE A 15 5.48 -10.52 -1.03
CA ILE A 15 4.10 -10.17 -0.66
C ILE A 15 3.45 -9.36 -1.79
N SER A 16 2.15 -9.51 -1.93
CA SER A 16 1.32 -8.63 -2.76
C SER A 16 0.74 -7.52 -1.89
N VAL A 17 0.82 -6.29 -2.36
CA VAL A 17 0.34 -5.11 -1.66
C VAL A 17 -0.60 -4.32 -2.56
N SER A 18 -1.76 -3.94 -2.04
CA SER A 18 -2.65 -2.97 -2.68
C SER A 18 -2.77 -1.72 -1.82
N VAL A 19 -2.66 -0.55 -2.44
CA VAL A 19 -2.79 0.75 -1.77
C VAL A 19 -3.98 1.46 -2.36
N THR A 20 -5.08 1.49 -1.62
CA THR A 20 -6.33 2.18 -2.00
C THR A 20 -6.51 3.46 -1.18
N TYR A 21 -6.97 4.54 -1.79
CA TYR A 21 -7.09 5.85 -1.12
C TYR A 21 -8.56 6.17 -0.82
N ASP A 22 -8.86 6.53 0.44
CA ASP A 22 -10.18 7.00 0.86
C ASP A 22 -10.30 8.50 0.51
N GLY A 23 -10.88 8.78 -0.65
CA GLY A 23 -11.37 10.10 -1.04
C GLY A 23 -12.81 9.96 -1.50
N THR A 24 -13.51 11.09 -1.70
CA THR A 24 -14.92 11.16 -2.15
C THR A 24 -15.24 10.44 -3.48
N ASP A 25 -14.26 9.76 -4.08
CA ASP A 25 -14.33 8.93 -5.28
C ASP A 25 -14.53 7.43 -4.95
N PHE A 26 -15.15 7.08 -3.81
CA PHE A 26 -15.50 5.69 -3.46
C PHE A 26 -16.34 4.98 -4.55
N GLN A 27 -17.01 5.74 -5.41
CA GLN A 27 -17.85 5.25 -6.51
C GLN A 27 -17.12 5.02 -7.83
N LYS A 28 -15.84 5.43 -7.96
CA LYS A 28 -15.03 5.11 -9.14
C LYS A 28 -14.10 3.92 -8.90
N GLY A 29 -14.63 2.91 -8.21
CA GLY A 29 -14.09 1.54 -8.07
C GLY A 29 -12.66 1.43 -8.61
N GLY A 30 -11.71 2.02 -7.89
CA GLY A 30 -10.31 1.94 -8.28
C GLY A 30 -9.98 0.47 -8.14
N SER A 31 -9.84 -0.24 -9.27
CA SER A 31 -9.44 -1.63 -9.29
C SER A 31 -8.31 -1.80 -8.28
N GLU A 32 -8.49 -2.65 -7.26
CA GLU A 32 -7.42 -2.95 -6.31
C GLU A 32 -6.26 -3.53 -7.13
N GLN A 33 -5.35 -2.66 -7.55
CA GLN A 33 -4.13 -3.09 -8.22
C GLN A 33 -3.20 -3.61 -7.13
N TRP A 34 -2.72 -4.82 -7.36
CA TRP A 34 -1.80 -5.50 -6.47
C TRP A 34 -0.41 -5.45 -7.06
N PHE A 35 0.56 -5.07 -6.24
CA PHE A 35 1.97 -4.96 -6.60
C PHE A 35 2.77 -5.94 -5.76
N THR A 36 3.70 -6.67 -6.38
CA THR A 36 4.57 -7.58 -5.63
C THR A 36 5.74 -6.79 -5.04
N LEU A 37 5.89 -6.83 -3.71
CA LEU A 37 7.08 -6.37 -3.01
C LEU A 37 7.97 -7.57 -2.68
N LYS A 38 9.22 -7.51 -3.15
CA LYS A 38 10.22 -8.55 -2.89
C LYS A 38 10.55 -8.68 -1.41
N ALA A 39 10.80 -9.91 -0.98
CA ALA A 39 11.29 -10.22 0.35
C ALA A 39 12.55 -9.41 0.73
N ASN A 40 12.83 -9.34 2.02
CA ASN A 40 14.11 -8.84 2.58
C ASN A 40 14.43 -7.37 2.24
N GLY A 41 13.43 -6.50 2.29
CA GLY A 41 13.57 -5.05 2.18
C GLY A 41 13.08 -4.44 0.87
N GLY A 42 12.40 -5.21 0.01
CA GLY A 42 11.77 -4.67 -1.19
C GLY A 42 10.74 -3.60 -0.84
N SER A 43 10.79 -2.45 -1.52
CA SER A 43 9.92 -1.32 -1.22
C SER A 43 9.39 -0.66 -2.49
N ASP A 44 8.21 -0.07 -2.39
CA ASP A 44 7.66 0.81 -3.42
C ASP A 44 7.01 2.03 -2.76
N THR A 45 6.85 3.11 -3.54
CA THR A 45 6.27 4.37 -3.08
C THR A 45 5.16 4.83 -4.02
N TRP A 46 3.95 4.92 -3.47
CA TRP A 46 2.78 5.41 -4.19
C TRP A 46 2.60 6.91 -3.91
N ASN A 47 2.75 7.72 -4.96
CA ASN A 47 2.69 9.19 -4.91
C ASN A 47 1.36 9.74 -5.46
N TYR A 48 0.24 9.10 -5.15
CA TYR A 48 -1.05 9.54 -5.68
C TYR A 48 -1.67 10.63 -4.78
N ARG A 49 -1.73 11.86 -5.31
CA ARG A 49 -2.28 13.11 -4.72
C ARG A 49 -1.60 13.65 -3.45
N ALA A 50 -1.44 14.97 -3.42
CA ALA A 50 -0.98 15.74 -2.26
C ALA A 50 -2.20 16.16 -1.41
N GLY A 51 -2.41 15.52 -0.26
CA GLY A 51 -3.28 16.03 0.81
C GLY A 51 -4.22 15.00 1.44
N ASN A 52 -4.21 14.93 2.78
CA ASN A 52 -5.21 14.35 3.70
C ASN A 52 -5.94 13.06 3.29
N GLN A 53 -5.31 12.18 2.52
CA GLN A 53 -5.88 10.88 2.17
C GLN A 53 -5.40 9.82 3.15
N ILE A 54 -6.34 9.02 3.64
CA ILE A 54 -6.04 7.77 4.33
C ILE A 54 -5.98 6.69 3.27
N ALA A 55 -4.83 6.02 3.14
CA ALA A 55 -4.71 4.85 2.30
C ALA A 55 -4.90 3.58 3.12
N ARG A 56 -5.63 2.61 2.58
CA ARG A 56 -5.64 1.23 3.05
C ARG A 56 -4.57 0.46 2.31
N VAL A 57 -3.60 -0.05 3.06
CA VAL A 57 -2.57 -0.94 2.55
C VAL A 57 -2.98 -2.36 2.89
N ALA A 58 -3.42 -3.13 1.91
CA ALA A 58 -3.73 -4.55 2.08
C ALA A 58 -2.51 -5.40 1.72
N ARG A 59 -2.13 -6.37 2.57
CA ARG A 59 -1.10 -7.37 2.23
C ARG A 59 -1.66 -8.76 2.05
N SER A 60 -1.04 -9.54 1.17
CA SER A 60 -1.32 -10.96 1.00
C SER A 60 -0.14 -11.76 0.47
N GLN A 61 -0.09 -13.04 0.79
CA GLN A 61 0.79 -14.00 0.09
C GLN A 61 0.26 -14.33 -1.31
N THR A 62 -1.03 -14.15 -1.56
CA THR A 62 -1.68 -14.38 -2.84
C THR A 62 -2.46 -13.14 -3.25
N SER A 63 -2.10 -12.54 -4.39
CA SER A 63 -2.78 -11.36 -4.94
C SER A 63 -4.31 -11.55 -4.96
N GLY A 64 -5.06 -10.53 -4.51
CA GLY A 64 -6.53 -10.54 -4.49
C GLY A 64 -7.19 -11.13 -3.25
N THR A 65 -6.44 -11.65 -2.27
CA THR A 65 -7.00 -12.10 -0.97
C THR A 65 -6.40 -11.29 0.18
N PRO A 66 -7.01 -10.16 0.59
CA PRO A 66 -6.46 -9.33 1.66
C PRO A 66 -6.38 -10.09 2.98
N VAL A 67 -5.19 -10.15 3.59
CA VAL A 67 -4.93 -10.82 4.88
C VAL A 67 -4.89 -9.80 6.02
N GLU A 68 -4.38 -8.60 5.76
CA GLU A 68 -4.20 -7.55 6.76
C GLU A 68 -4.27 -6.18 6.10
N SER A 69 -4.82 -5.18 6.80
CA SER A 69 -5.00 -3.81 6.30
C SER A 69 -4.41 -2.77 7.24
N TYR A 70 -3.65 -1.81 6.70
CA TYR A 70 -3.05 -0.70 7.45
C TYR A 70 -3.60 0.64 6.95
N LEU A 71 -3.77 1.61 7.85
CA LEU A 71 -4.07 2.99 7.48
C LEU A 71 -2.76 3.78 7.34
N ALA A 72 -2.60 4.48 6.21
CA ALA A 72 -1.40 5.26 5.88
C ALA A 72 -1.77 6.68 5.48
N VAL A 73 -0.87 7.64 5.74
CA VAL A 73 -0.96 9.01 5.21
C VAL A 73 0.30 9.36 4.40
N PRO A 74 0.24 10.33 3.47
CA PRO A 74 1.42 10.78 2.71
C PRO A 74 2.59 11.18 3.62
N GLY A 75 3.81 10.78 3.24
CA GLY A 75 5.03 10.97 4.01
C GLY A 75 5.34 9.85 5.00
N GLN A 76 4.46 8.86 5.14
CA GLN A 76 4.66 7.71 6.03
C GLN A 76 5.36 6.54 5.31
N THR A 77 6.21 5.84 6.06
CA THR A 77 6.74 4.53 5.70
C THR A 77 6.05 3.43 6.52
N ILE A 78 5.46 2.45 5.84
CA ILE A 78 4.90 1.24 6.44
C ILE A 78 5.91 0.11 6.27
N ASN A 79 6.21 -0.58 7.36
CA ASN A 79 7.04 -1.79 7.35
C ASN A 79 6.14 -3.00 7.60
N ILE A 80 6.19 -3.97 6.70
CA ILE A 80 5.47 -5.24 6.79
C ILE A 80 6.48 -6.32 7.19
N TYR A 81 6.14 -7.16 8.17
CA TYR A 81 6.99 -8.22 8.71
C TYR A 81 6.38 -9.60 8.48
#